data_AF-A0A839AJ81-F1
#
_entry.id   AF-A0A839AJ81-F1
#
_cell.length_a   1.000
_cell.length_b   1.000
_cell.length_c   1.000
_cell.angle_alpha   90.00
_cell.angle_beta   90.00
_cell.angle_gamma   90.00
#
_symmetry.space_group_name_H-M   'P 1'
#
loop_
_entity.id
_entity.type
_entity.pdbx_description
1 polymer ?
#
loop_
_entity_poly.entity_id
_entity_poly.type
_entity_poly.pdbx_seq_one_letter_code
_entity_poly.pdbx_strand_id
1 'polypeptide(L)'
;MAEWLEALGRFTLTKWAVIVGFAALGAVMQRDMGLWGRALTFAAGVMAAVVFADPVRSLLSLDQGWSEALAAILALTGRNWAAYAIRASRDPAAAAGEILSVWRGRKG
;
A
#
# COMPACT_ATOMS: atom_id res chain seq x y z
N MET A 1 -5.39 -19.47 10.87
CA MET A 1 -4.36 -18.74 11.65
C MET A 1 -2.96 -19.34 11.44
N ALA A 2 -2.78 -20.66 11.59
CA ALA A 2 -1.48 -21.32 11.37
C ALA A 2 -0.91 -21.12 9.94
N GLU A 3 -1.73 -21.31 8.90
CA GLU A 3 -1.30 -21.11 7.50
C GLU A 3 -0.87 -19.66 7.18
N TRP A 4 -1.49 -18.67 7.81
CA TRP A 4 -1.13 -17.26 7.64
C TRP A 4 0.22 -16.94 8.28
N LEU A 5 0.49 -17.52 9.45
CA LEU A 5 1.78 -17.38 10.13
C LEU A 5 2.90 -18.11 9.36
N GLU A 6 2.60 -19.28 8.78
CA GLU A 6 3.53 -19.99 7.88
C GLU A 6 3.77 -19.25 6.56
N ALA A 7 2.76 -18.55 6.03
CA ALA A 7 2.93 -17.67 4.88
C ALA A 7 3.88 -16.51 5.22
N LEU A 8 3.71 -15.86 6.39
CA LEU A 8 4.60 -14.79 6.88
C LEU A 8 6.05 -15.29 7.11
N GLY A 9 6.21 -16.54 7.55
CA GLY A 9 7.50 -17.19 7.79
C GLY A 9 8.29 -17.55 6.52
N ARG A 10 7.65 -17.57 5.33
CA ARG A 10 8.31 -17.84 4.05
C ARG A 10 9.00 -16.63 3.42
N PHE A 11 8.73 -15.43 3.93
CA PHE A 11 9.36 -14.21 3.44
C PHE A 11 10.80 -14.12 3.94
N THR A 12 11.74 -13.89 3.02
CA THR A 12 13.15 -13.63 3.40
C THR A 12 13.23 -12.37 4.26
N LEU A 13 14.23 -12.32 5.15
CA LEU A 13 14.53 -11.13 5.97
C LEU A 13 14.67 -9.87 5.11
N THR A 14 15.25 -9.99 3.93
CA THR A 14 15.36 -8.91 2.93
C THR A 14 14.00 -8.40 2.48
N LYS A 15 13.05 -9.29 2.14
CA LYS A 15 11.71 -8.89 1.69
C LYS A 15 10.95 -8.17 2.80
N TRP A 16 11.08 -8.60 4.05
CA TRP A 16 10.54 -7.88 5.21
C TRP A 16 11.16 -6.50 5.40
N ALA A 17 12.49 -6.38 5.28
CA ALA A 17 13.17 -5.10 5.37
C ALA A 17 12.71 -4.11 4.28
N VAL A 18 12.50 -4.60 3.05
CA VAL A 18 11.96 -3.81 1.94
C VAL A 18 10.53 -3.36 2.23
N ILE A 19 9.64 -4.27 2.62
CA ILE A 19 8.23 -3.94 2.92
C ILE A 19 8.14 -2.89 4.03
N VAL A 20 8.81 -3.15 5.15
CA VAL A 20 8.78 -2.26 6.32
C VAL A 20 9.45 -0.92 5.99
N GLY A 21 10.61 -0.94 5.30
CA GLY A 21 11.33 0.27 4.93
C GLY A 21 10.52 1.18 4.02
N PHE A 22 9.92 0.64 2.96
CA PHE A 22 9.11 1.42 2.02
C PHE A 22 7.77 1.86 2.62
N ALA A 23 7.13 1.01 3.43
CA ALA A 23 5.93 1.41 4.15
C ALA A 23 6.22 2.55 5.14
N ALA A 24 7.33 2.47 5.88
CA ALA A 24 7.73 3.47 6.88
C ALA A 24 8.09 4.80 6.22
N LEU A 25 8.94 4.78 5.18
CA LEU A 25 9.27 5.97 4.39
C LEU A 25 8.01 6.64 3.85
N GLY A 26 7.09 5.84 3.31
CA GLY A 26 5.83 6.32 2.79
C GLY A 26 4.91 6.96 3.84
N ALA A 27 4.81 6.36 5.02
CA ALA A 27 4.02 6.90 6.14
C ALA A 27 4.65 8.19 6.69
N VAL A 28 5.98 8.28 6.74
CA VAL A 28 6.70 9.49 7.14
C VAL A 28 6.57 10.60 6.10
N MET A 29 6.41 10.31 4.81
CA MET A 29 6.18 11.36 3.80
C MET A 29 4.80 12.03 3.91
N GLN A 30 3.80 11.41 4.54
CA GLN A 30 2.46 12.00 4.71
C GLN A 30 2.43 12.99 5.87
N ARG A 31 2.96 14.20 5.63
CA ARG A 31 3.06 15.28 6.62
C ARG A 31 1.73 15.97 6.93
N ASP A 32 0.73 15.80 6.08
CA ASP A 32 -0.63 16.31 6.23
C ASP A 32 -1.52 15.45 7.16
N MET A 33 -1.03 14.28 7.57
CA MET A 33 -1.77 13.34 8.42
C MET A 33 -1.26 13.32 9.87
N GLY A 34 -2.19 13.17 10.81
CA GLY A 34 -1.87 12.91 12.21
C GLY A 34 -1.20 11.54 12.40
N LEU A 35 -0.61 11.31 13.59
CA LEU A 35 0.09 10.07 13.94
C LEU A 35 -0.73 8.81 13.66
N TRP A 36 -2.03 8.82 14.00
CA TRP A 36 -2.94 7.69 13.72
C TRP A 36 -3.18 7.45 12.23
N GLY A 37 -3.27 8.50 11.42
CA GLY A 37 -3.41 8.37 9.96
C GLY A 37 -2.16 7.72 9.35
N ARG A 38 -0.98 8.15 9.80
CA ARG A 38 0.31 7.58 9.36
C ARG A 38 0.49 6.13 9.77
N ALA A 39 0.06 5.77 10.98
CA ALA A 39 0.07 4.38 11.45
C ALA A 39 -0.85 3.48 10.60
N LEU A 40 -2.04 3.98 10.25
CA LEU A 40 -2.97 3.25 9.38
C LEU A 40 -2.44 3.10 7.95
N THR A 41 -1.82 4.15 7.38
CA THR A 41 -1.25 4.05 6.03
C THR A 41 -0.01 3.17 5.99
N PHE A 42 0.80 3.16 7.05
CA PHE A 42 1.87 2.21 7.24
C PHE A 42 1.33 0.77 7.26
N ALA A 43 0.36 0.49 8.14
CA ALA A 43 -0.22 -0.84 8.28
C ALA A 43 -0.86 -1.32 6.97
N ALA A 44 -1.57 -0.45 6.26
CA ALA A 44 -2.16 -0.76 4.96
C ALA A 44 -1.10 -1.04 3.88
N GLY A 45 0.01 -0.30 3.87
CA GLY A 45 1.14 -0.58 2.98
C GLY A 45 1.76 -1.95 3.25
N VAL A 46 2.04 -2.27 4.52
CA VAL A 46 2.58 -3.58 4.91
C VAL A 46 1.61 -4.70 4.53
N MET A 47 0.34 -4.57 4.87
CA MET A 47 -0.68 -5.57 4.53
C MET A 47 -0.84 -5.75 3.02
N ALA A 48 -0.82 -4.66 2.25
CA ALA A 48 -0.90 -4.75 0.79
C ALA A 48 0.27 -5.53 0.21
N ALA A 49 1.49 -5.28 0.68
CA ALA A 49 2.67 -5.99 0.21
C ALA A 49 2.68 -7.46 0.63
N VAL A 50 2.34 -7.76 1.88
CA VAL A 50 2.33 -9.13 2.40
C VAL A 50 1.25 -9.98 1.72
N VAL A 51 0.03 -9.44 1.58
CA VAL A 51 -1.10 -10.19 1.06
C VAL A 51 -1.03 -10.32 -0.47
N PHE A 52 -0.61 -9.27 -1.17
CA PHE A 52 -0.72 -9.23 -2.63
C PHE A 52 0.59 -9.46 -3.39
N ALA A 53 1.77 -9.42 -2.77
CA ALA A 53 3.03 -9.59 -3.52
C ALA A 53 3.10 -10.93 -4.26
N ASP A 54 2.75 -12.03 -3.59
CA ASP A 54 2.83 -13.36 -4.19
C ASP A 54 1.68 -13.63 -5.19
N PRO A 55 0.41 -13.26 -4.89
CA PRO A 55 -0.67 -13.33 -5.87
C PRO A 55 -0.41 -12.50 -7.12
N VAL A 56 0.07 -11.26 -6.99
CA VAL A 56 0.37 -10.38 -8.13
C VAL A 56 1.53 -10.90 -8.95
N ARG A 57 2.59 -11.41 -8.29
CA ARG A 57 3.70 -12.07 -8.99
C ARG A 57 3.21 -13.27 -9.81
N SER A 58 2.36 -14.11 -9.20
CA SER A 58 1.79 -15.28 -9.84
C SER A 58 0.89 -14.91 -11.01
N LEU A 59 0.00 -13.93 -10.84
CA LEU A 59 -0.89 -13.40 -11.88
C LEU A 59 -0.12 -12.90 -13.10
N LEU A 60 1.01 -12.24 -12.88
CA LEU A 60 1.85 -11.70 -13.94
C LEU A 60 2.87 -12.72 -14.47
N SER A 61 2.87 -13.96 -13.95
CA SER A 61 3.84 -15.02 -14.30
C SER A 61 5.30 -14.54 -14.19
N LEU A 62 5.58 -13.69 -13.20
CA LEU A 62 6.90 -13.08 -13.02
C LEU A 62 7.86 -14.01 -12.25
N ASP A 63 9.12 -13.97 -12.64
CA ASP A 63 10.19 -14.71 -11.98
C ASP A 63 10.37 -14.30 -10.51
N GLN A 64 10.97 -15.17 -9.70
CA GLN A 64 11.15 -14.97 -8.26
C GLN A 64 11.99 -13.71 -7.95
N GLY A 65 12.88 -13.28 -8.86
CA GLY A 65 13.64 -12.04 -8.73
C GLY A 65 12.78 -10.76 -8.63
N TRP A 66 11.53 -10.78 -9.10
CA TRP A 66 10.63 -9.62 -9.04
C TRP A 66 9.85 -9.50 -7.72
N SER A 67 9.96 -10.49 -6.85
CA SER A 67 9.21 -10.58 -5.58
C SER A 67 9.43 -9.36 -4.67
N GLU A 68 10.67 -8.87 -4.57
CA GLU A 68 11.02 -7.71 -3.73
C GLU A 68 10.53 -6.40 -4.35
N ALA A 69 10.67 -6.24 -5.67
CA ALA A 69 10.19 -5.07 -6.39
C ALA A 69 8.66 -4.93 -6.31
N LEU A 70 7.93 -6.04 -6.47
CA LEU A 70 6.47 -6.06 -6.32
C LEU A 70 6.06 -5.73 -4.89
N ALA A 71 6.77 -6.25 -3.89
CA ALA A 71 6.52 -5.94 -2.49
C ALA A 71 6.71 -4.44 -2.20
N ALA A 72 7.76 -3.82 -2.73
CA ALA A 72 7.99 -2.37 -2.60
C ALA A 72 6.88 -1.55 -3.28
N ILE A 73 6.50 -1.91 -4.50
CA ILE A 73 5.43 -1.23 -5.26
C ILE A 73 4.10 -1.35 -4.52
N LEU A 74 3.77 -2.54 -4.02
CA LEU A 74 2.52 -2.76 -3.27
C LEU A 74 2.53 -2.05 -1.92
N ALA A 75 3.67 -1.97 -1.24
CA ALA A 75 3.80 -1.18 -0.01
C ALA A 75 3.52 0.31 -0.26
N LEU A 76 4.08 0.85 -1.35
CA LEU A 76 3.83 2.24 -1.76
C LEU A 76 2.40 2.46 -2.24
N THR A 77 1.83 1.50 -2.97
CA THR A 77 0.48 1.62 -3.54
C THR A 77 -0.58 1.50 -2.45
N GLY A 78 -0.44 0.52 -1.56
CA GLY A 78 -1.33 0.31 -0.41
C GLY A 78 -1.41 1.55 0.49
N ARG A 79 -0.28 2.24 0.73
CA ARG A 79 -0.30 3.50 1.50
C ARG A 79 -1.08 4.61 0.79
N ASN A 80 -0.98 4.71 -0.53
CA ASN A 80 -1.60 5.79 -1.31
C ASN A 80 -3.11 5.61 -1.29
N TRP A 81 -3.58 4.38 -1.47
CA TRP A 81 -4.98 4.02 -1.33
C TRP A 81 -5.50 4.27 0.08
N ALA A 82 -4.73 3.89 1.10
CA ALA A 82 -5.11 4.15 2.49
C ALA A 82 -5.18 5.64 2.80
N ALA A 83 -4.23 6.44 2.31
CA ALA A 83 -4.29 7.89 2.49
C ALA A 83 -5.49 8.51 1.79
N TYR A 84 -5.77 8.07 0.56
CA TYR A 84 -6.96 8.50 -0.16
C TYR A 84 -8.24 8.14 0.61
N ALA A 85 -8.35 6.90 1.10
CA ALA A 85 -9.49 6.45 1.88
C ALA A 85 -9.68 7.26 3.18
N ILE A 86 -8.60 7.55 3.89
CA ILE A 86 -8.63 8.39 5.12
C ILE A 86 -9.04 9.82 4.78
N ARG A 87 -8.53 10.41 3.69
CA ARG A 87 -8.93 11.75 3.23
C ARG A 87 -10.40 11.79 2.81
N ALA A 88 -10.84 10.82 2.02
CA ALA A 88 -12.23 10.68 1.59
C ALA A 88 -13.18 10.46 2.77
N SER A 89 -12.73 9.80 3.84
CA SER A 89 -13.51 9.61 5.06
C SER A 89 -13.66 10.89 5.89
N ARG A 90 -12.72 11.83 5.77
CA ARG A 90 -12.78 13.14 6.43
C ARG A 90 -13.58 14.16 5.63
N ASP A 91 -13.46 14.14 4.31
CA ASP A 91 -14.22 15.01 3.40
C ASP A 91 -14.70 14.23 2.16
N PRO A 92 -15.83 13.51 2.28
CA PRO A 92 -16.35 12.68 1.20
C PRO A 92 -16.87 13.51 0.03
N ALA A 93 -17.32 14.74 0.28
CA ALA A 93 -17.84 15.63 -0.75
C ALA A 93 -16.70 16.16 -1.65
N ALA A 94 -15.59 16.57 -1.06
CA ALA A 94 -14.41 16.97 -1.84
C ALA A 94 -13.84 15.80 -2.65
N ALA A 95 -13.75 14.60 -2.06
CA ALA A 95 -13.28 13.41 -2.76
C ALA A 95 -14.18 13.01 -3.94
N ALA A 96 -15.51 13.07 -3.77
CA ALA A 96 -16.45 12.85 -4.86
C ALA A 96 -16.31 13.92 -5.96
N GLY A 97 -16.07 15.18 -5.59
CA GLY A 97 -15.80 16.28 -6.51
C GLY A 97 -14.55 16.05 -7.36
N GLU A 98 -13.46 15.56 -6.77
CA GLU A 98 -12.24 15.15 -7.51
C GLU A 98 -12.50 13.99 -8.47
N ILE A 99 -13.22 12.95 -8.04
CA ILE A 99 -13.56 11.83 -8.92
C ILE A 99 -14.38 12.32 -10.11
N LEU A 100 -15.39 13.18 -9.85
CA LEU A 100 -16.27 13.70 -10.89
C LEU A 100 -15.55 14.63 -11.86
N SER A 101 -14.58 15.43 -11.40
CA SER A 101 -13.79 16.32 -12.25
C SER A 101 -12.87 15.53 -13.18
N VAL A 102 -12.22 14.48 -12.65
CA VAL A 102 -11.43 13.53 -13.45
C VAL A 102 -12.32 12.81 -14.47
N TRP A 103 -13.49 12.34 -14.05
CA TRP A 103 -14.43 11.61 -14.92
C TRP A 103 -15.01 12.49 -16.04
N ARG A 104 -15.30 13.77 -15.76
CA ARG A 104 -15.76 14.73 -16.76
C ARG A 104 -14.65 15.22 -17.71
N GLY A 105 -13.44 14.67 -17.63
CA GLY A 105 -12.30 15.08 -18.46
C GLY A 105 -11.81 16.50 -18.14
N ARG A 106 -12.28 17.09 -17.04
CA ARG A 106 -11.92 18.44 -16.63
C ARG A 106 -10.71 18.34 -15.71
N LYS A 107 -9.54 18.09 -16.30
CA LYS A 107 -8.27 18.29 -15.58
C LYS A 107 -7.82 19.74 -15.76
N GLY A 108 -7.55 20.38 -14.61
CA GLY A 108 -6.60 21.48 -14.41
C GLY A 108 -6.67 22.62 -15.42
#